data_AF-A0A914FPU3-F1
#
_entry.id   AF-A0A914FPU3-F1
#
_cell.length_a   1.000
_cell.length_b   1.000
_cell.length_c   1.000
_cell.angle_alpha   90.00
_cell.angle_beta   90.00
_cell.angle_gamma   90.00
#
_symmetry.space_group_name_H-M   'P 1'
#
loop_
_entity.id
_entity.type
_entity.pdbx_description
1 polymer ?
#
loop_
_entity_poly.entity_id
_entity_poly.type
_entity_poly.pdbx_seq_one_letter_code
_entity_poly.pdbx_strand_id
1 'polypeptide(L)'
;MDSQPKRYLCHKFAEQKCIDFADVCDMHDDCPNREDEDNTIHNCKLAPPSARCDFEESRYEGGCENWVIYNSANAIELIKLASVVEAMSQSKNRGNRISGAFRQTKMPTDKTYSNPTSGHYLMFSTFGDDYSVDEKFEDSGGLQYSHAMTPVFPRMDPKLKDSTNKLHGRCMVRFFFCHVGSTNFQIILERLKTHQKKVIWTPPRSSLVEPCIWEKAAITLDYQPGEYFLKFGIAKMNNHKSMFLMDDFSMSPDCFLMSNNFFIFKK
;
A
#
# COMPACT_ATOMS: atom_id res chain seq x y z
N MET A 1 10.42 -10.69 20.63
CA MET A 1 11.27 -11.75 20.07
C MET A 1 11.09 -11.68 18.58
N ASP A 2 12.09 -11.18 17.89
CA ASP A 2 12.09 -10.99 16.44
C ASP A 2 12.29 -12.37 15.80
N SER A 3 11.21 -12.99 15.33
CA SER A 3 11.30 -14.27 14.63
C SER A 3 12.01 -14.03 13.30
N GLN A 4 13.11 -14.73 13.05
CA GLN A 4 13.82 -14.64 11.77
C GLN A 4 12.83 -14.72 10.59
N PRO A 5 12.98 -13.85 9.58
CA PRO A 5 12.09 -13.87 8.42
C PRO A 5 12.17 -15.23 7.74
N LYS A 6 11.00 -15.83 7.47
CA LYS A 6 10.91 -17.11 6.74
C LYS A 6 11.47 -16.88 5.34
N ARG A 7 12.29 -17.80 4.84
CA ARG A 7 12.88 -17.73 3.49
C ARG A 7 12.30 -18.79 2.59
N TYR A 8 12.21 -18.49 1.30
CA TYR A 8 11.89 -19.44 0.23
C TYR A 8 13.15 -19.71 -0.60
N LEU A 9 13.38 -20.98 -0.97
CA LEU A 9 14.46 -21.37 -1.86
C LEU A 9 13.85 -21.65 -3.24
N CYS A 10 14.13 -20.78 -4.21
CA CYS A 10 13.90 -21.06 -5.62
C CYS A 10 14.81 -22.23 -6.02
N HIS A 11 14.24 -23.36 -6.44
CA HIS A 11 15.02 -24.57 -6.73
C HIS A 11 14.47 -25.40 -7.89
N LYS A 12 13.40 -24.96 -8.54
CA LYS A 12 12.81 -25.70 -9.66
C LYS A 12 13.73 -25.71 -10.88
N PHE A 13 14.61 -24.71 -10.99
CA PHE A 13 15.56 -24.56 -12.09
C PHE A 13 17.01 -24.64 -11.60
N ALA A 14 17.97 -24.73 -12.53
CA ALA A 14 19.38 -24.98 -12.23
C ALA A 14 20.03 -23.89 -11.35
N GLU A 15 19.47 -22.69 -11.35
CA GLU A 15 19.92 -21.57 -10.54
C GLU A 15 19.12 -21.51 -9.23
N GLN A 16 19.79 -21.79 -8.12
CA GLN A 16 19.21 -21.68 -6.79
C GLN A 16 19.33 -20.23 -6.28
N LYS A 17 18.22 -19.68 -5.78
CA LYS A 17 18.19 -18.36 -5.16
C LYS A 17 17.32 -18.41 -3.90
N CYS A 18 17.79 -17.79 -2.82
CA CYS A 18 16.99 -17.62 -1.62
C CYS A 18 16.35 -16.23 -1.63
N ILE A 19 15.04 -16.17 -1.41
CA ILE A 19 14.25 -14.94 -1.31
C ILE A 19 13.51 -14.89 0.02
N ASP A 20 12.99 -13.73 0.42
CA ASP A 20 12.08 -13.66 1.55
C ASP A 20 10.77 -14.37 1.20
N PHE A 21 10.14 -15.04 2.15
CA PHE A 21 8.82 -15.59 1.93
C PHE A 21 7.78 -14.49 1.65
N ALA A 22 8.04 -13.26 2.09
CA ALA A 22 7.26 -12.08 1.73
C ALA A 22 7.40 -11.67 0.25
N ASP A 23 8.34 -12.24 -0.50
CA ASP A 23 8.53 -11.98 -1.94
C ASP A 23 7.69 -12.94 -2.80
N VAL A 24 7.21 -14.05 -2.23
CA VAL A 24 6.38 -15.02 -2.97
C VAL A 24 4.98 -14.45 -3.27
N CYS A 25 4.59 -14.48 -4.56
CA CYS A 25 3.34 -13.91 -5.08
C CYS A 25 3.17 -12.41 -4.76
N ASP A 26 4.23 -11.60 -4.88
CA ASP A 26 4.22 -10.19 -4.55
C ASP A 26 4.14 -9.24 -5.76
N MET A 27 4.08 -9.78 -6.99
CA MET A 27 4.10 -9.08 -8.31
C MET A 27 5.46 -8.87 -8.95
N HIS A 28 6.56 -9.18 -8.25
CA HIS A 28 7.91 -9.10 -8.78
C HIS A 28 8.46 -10.48 -9.08
N ASP A 29 9.29 -10.55 -10.11
CA ASP A 29 9.95 -11.79 -10.49
C ASP A 29 11.28 -11.89 -9.74
N ASP A 30 11.27 -12.51 -8.55
CA ASP A 30 12.45 -12.67 -7.71
C ASP A 30 13.16 -14.01 -7.92
N CYS A 31 12.47 -15.07 -8.36
CA CYS A 31 13.11 -16.34 -8.72
C CYS A 31 13.44 -16.43 -10.22
N PRO A 32 14.46 -17.24 -10.59
CA PRO A 32 14.67 -17.63 -11.98
C PRO A 32 13.40 -18.22 -12.60
N ASN A 33 13.06 -17.76 -13.81
CA ASN A 33 11.84 -18.14 -14.53
C ASN A 33 10.54 -17.90 -13.75
N ARG A 34 10.51 -16.93 -12.81
CA ARG A 34 9.31 -16.53 -12.08
C ARG A 34 8.69 -17.64 -11.23
N GLU A 35 9.53 -18.52 -10.69
CA GLU A 35 9.07 -19.66 -9.86
C GLU A 35 8.21 -19.20 -8.66
N ASP A 36 8.57 -18.09 -8.04
CA ASP A 36 7.87 -17.40 -6.95
C ASP A 36 6.48 -16.86 -7.33
N GLU A 37 6.24 -16.63 -8.62
CA GLU A 37 4.95 -16.23 -9.18
C GLU A 37 4.22 -17.40 -9.87
N ASP A 38 4.78 -18.62 -9.80
CA ASP A 38 4.22 -19.82 -10.43
C ASP A 38 2.98 -20.32 -9.69
N ASN A 39 1.85 -20.29 -10.38
CA ASN A 39 0.56 -20.74 -9.85
C ASN A 39 0.50 -22.23 -9.52
N THR A 40 1.31 -23.07 -10.17
CA THR A 40 1.37 -24.50 -9.88
C THR A 40 2.04 -24.81 -8.55
N ILE A 41 2.82 -23.87 -8.01
CA ILE A 41 3.60 -24.03 -6.78
C ILE A 41 2.94 -23.23 -5.64
N HIS A 42 2.60 -21.97 -5.91
CA HIS A 42 2.21 -21.02 -4.88
C HIS A 42 0.73 -20.61 -4.94
N ASN A 43 0.00 -21.02 -5.98
CA ASN A 43 -1.41 -20.65 -6.19
C ASN A 43 -1.66 -19.12 -6.15
N CYS A 44 -0.75 -18.31 -6.70
CA CYS A 44 -0.85 -16.84 -6.66
C CYS A 44 -2.18 -16.30 -7.22
N LYS A 45 -2.82 -17.01 -8.16
CA LYS A 45 -4.14 -16.71 -8.76
C LYS A 45 -5.33 -16.86 -7.79
N LEU A 46 -5.12 -17.38 -6.59
CA LEU A 46 -6.16 -17.36 -5.56
C LEU A 46 -6.37 -15.95 -4.99
N ALA A 47 -5.35 -15.09 -5.06
CA ALA A 47 -5.56 -13.66 -4.82
C ALA A 47 -6.38 -13.07 -5.98
N PRO A 48 -7.52 -12.43 -5.71
CA PRO A 48 -8.31 -11.80 -6.77
C PRO A 48 -7.51 -10.67 -7.42
N PRO A 49 -7.78 -10.32 -8.69
CA PRO A 49 -7.10 -9.21 -9.36
C PRO A 49 -7.15 -7.91 -8.56
N SER A 50 -8.25 -7.63 -7.87
CA SER A 50 -8.40 -6.43 -7.05
C SER A 50 -7.57 -6.40 -5.74
N ALA A 51 -6.95 -7.53 -5.37
CA ALA A 51 -5.98 -7.63 -4.29
C ALA A 51 -4.53 -7.48 -4.77
N ARG A 52 -4.33 -7.12 -6.05
CA ARG A 52 -3.04 -6.79 -6.69
C ARG A 52 -3.22 -5.47 -7.42
N CYS A 53 -2.38 -4.48 -7.15
CA CYS A 53 -2.54 -3.14 -7.71
C CYS A 53 -1.19 -2.45 -7.90
N ASP A 54 -0.80 -2.30 -9.16
CA ASP A 54 0.35 -1.50 -9.64
C ASP A 54 -0.06 -0.06 -9.98
N PHE A 55 -1.32 0.30 -9.76
CA PHE A 55 -1.88 1.63 -10.00
C PHE A 55 -1.82 2.13 -11.46
N GLU A 56 -1.50 1.28 -12.43
CA GLU A 56 -1.33 1.71 -13.83
C GLU A 56 -2.64 1.89 -14.60
N GLU A 57 -3.76 1.43 -14.04
CA GLU A 57 -5.06 1.53 -14.69
C GLU A 57 -5.73 2.87 -14.40
N SER A 58 -5.40 3.87 -15.21
CA SER A 58 -5.90 5.24 -15.09
C SER A 58 -7.42 5.38 -15.29
N ARG A 59 -8.13 4.34 -15.75
CA ARG A 59 -9.61 4.34 -15.80
C ARG A 59 -10.24 4.33 -14.40
N TYR A 60 -9.52 3.89 -13.38
CA TYR A 60 -9.98 3.88 -12.00
C TYR A 60 -9.28 4.98 -11.19
N GLU A 61 -10.03 5.76 -10.42
CA GLU A 61 -9.48 6.84 -9.59
C GLU A 61 -8.44 6.32 -8.59
N GLY A 62 -8.65 5.11 -8.06
CA GLY A 62 -7.71 4.41 -7.19
C GLY A 62 -6.64 3.58 -7.92
N GLY A 63 -6.49 3.72 -9.24
CA GLY A 63 -5.53 2.98 -10.07
C GLY A 63 -5.87 1.51 -10.33
N CYS A 64 -6.87 0.96 -9.64
CA CYS A 64 -7.33 -0.43 -9.78
C CYS A 64 -8.83 -0.60 -9.56
N GLU A 65 -9.38 -1.70 -10.09
CA GLU A 65 -10.82 -1.98 -10.01
C GLU A 65 -11.30 -2.06 -8.55
N ASN A 66 -12.40 -1.36 -8.26
CA ASN A 66 -13.05 -1.28 -6.94
C ASN A 66 -12.22 -0.65 -5.81
N TRP A 67 -11.06 -0.05 -6.12
CA TRP A 67 -10.40 0.86 -5.19
C TRP A 67 -11.13 2.20 -5.18
N VAL A 68 -11.42 2.72 -3.99
CA VAL A 68 -12.20 3.96 -3.81
C VAL A 68 -11.40 4.97 -3.02
N ILE A 69 -11.38 6.21 -3.48
CA ILE A 69 -10.74 7.33 -2.78
C ILE A 69 -11.82 8.23 -2.17
N TYR A 70 -11.62 8.60 -0.91
CA TYR A 70 -12.44 9.55 -0.18
C TYR A 70 -11.57 10.70 0.29
N ASN A 71 -11.63 11.81 -0.44
CA ASN A 71 -11.03 13.06 -0.02
C ASN A 71 -11.96 13.83 0.94
N SER A 72 -11.40 14.46 1.97
CA SER A 72 -12.19 15.31 2.88
C SER A 72 -12.87 16.43 2.11
N ALA A 73 -14.17 16.68 2.38
CA ALA A 73 -14.99 17.68 1.68
C ALA A 73 -14.42 19.11 1.75
N ASN A 74 -13.58 19.39 2.75
CA ASN A 74 -12.94 20.69 2.97
C ASN A 74 -11.43 20.67 2.62
N ALA A 75 -10.92 19.55 2.11
CA ALA A 75 -9.51 19.40 1.78
C ALA A 75 -9.29 19.45 0.28
N ILE A 76 -8.17 20.08 -0.08
CA ILE A 76 -7.44 19.82 -1.33
C ILE A 76 -7.20 18.31 -1.40
N GLU A 77 -7.32 17.73 -2.60
CA GLU A 77 -7.05 16.34 -2.96
C GLU A 77 -5.78 15.81 -2.26
N LEU A 78 -5.93 15.26 -1.05
CA LEU A 78 -4.83 14.75 -0.23
C LEU A 78 -4.35 13.40 -0.77
N ILE A 79 -5.22 12.70 -1.50
CA ILE A 79 -4.94 11.40 -2.09
C ILE A 79 -5.29 11.50 -3.56
N LYS A 80 -4.36 11.07 -4.41
CA LYS A 80 -4.59 10.93 -5.83
C LYS A 80 -3.69 9.88 -6.46
N LEU A 81 -4.13 9.39 -7.61
CA LEU A 81 -3.28 8.68 -8.54
C LEU A 81 -2.34 9.68 -9.23
N ALA A 82 -1.04 9.57 -8.99
CA ALA A 82 -0.05 10.51 -9.51
C ALA A 82 0.86 9.81 -10.52
N SER A 83 1.08 10.42 -11.68
CA SER A 83 2.13 9.98 -12.60
C SER A 83 3.51 10.46 -12.14
N VAL A 84 4.58 9.74 -12.51
CA VAL A 84 5.97 10.15 -12.18
C VAL A 84 6.25 11.59 -12.66
N VAL A 85 5.76 11.95 -13.86
CA VAL A 85 5.94 13.28 -14.45
C VAL A 85 5.27 14.35 -13.60
N GLU A 86 4.05 14.09 -13.13
CA GLU A 86 3.31 15.01 -12.30
C GLU A 86 4.00 15.22 -10.94
N ALA A 87 4.40 14.16 -10.26
CA ALA A 87 5.10 14.26 -8.97
C ALA A 87 6.44 14.99 -9.10
N MET A 88 7.20 14.74 -10.18
CA MET A 88 8.43 15.49 -10.47
C MET A 88 8.16 16.98 -10.70
N SER A 89 7.07 17.32 -11.40
CA SER A 89 6.67 18.71 -11.62
C SER A 89 6.33 19.42 -10.30
N GLN A 90 5.68 18.72 -9.36
CA GLN A 90 5.36 19.25 -8.04
C GLN A 90 6.62 19.48 -7.19
N SER A 91 7.60 18.58 -7.26
CA SER A 91 8.91 18.75 -6.60
C SER A 91 9.62 20.01 -7.10
N LYS A 92 9.70 20.21 -8.43
CA LYS A 92 10.38 21.37 -9.04
C LYS A 92 9.71 22.70 -8.72
N ASN A 93 8.38 22.78 -8.84
CA ASN A 93 7.65 24.04 -8.62
C ASN A 93 7.61 24.45 -7.14
N ARG A 94 7.61 23.49 -6.21
CA ARG A 94 7.62 23.75 -4.75
C ARG A 94 9.01 24.04 -4.19
N GLY A 95 10.06 23.72 -4.95
CA GLY A 95 11.43 24.16 -4.65
C GLY A 95 11.57 25.67 -4.49
N ASN A 96 10.69 26.51 -5.06
CA ASN A 96 10.77 27.96 -4.87
C ASN A 96 10.01 28.53 -3.66
N ARG A 97 9.11 27.77 -3.02
CA ARG A 97 8.27 28.26 -1.90
C ARG A 97 8.54 27.59 -0.55
N ILE A 98 9.20 26.43 -0.51
CA ILE A 98 9.53 25.72 0.73
C ILE A 98 10.99 25.98 1.13
N SER A 99 11.22 26.65 2.26
CA SER A 99 12.53 26.71 2.91
C SER A 99 12.81 25.41 3.67
N GLY A 100 13.91 24.73 3.36
CA GLY A 100 14.37 23.52 4.06
C GLY A 100 14.57 22.29 3.17
N ALA A 101 15.01 21.20 3.80
CA ALA A 101 15.55 19.95 3.23
C ALA A 101 14.75 19.29 2.08
N PHE A 102 13.49 19.65 1.86
CA PHE A 102 12.65 19.18 0.76
C PHE A 102 13.00 19.74 -0.62
N ARG A 103 13.78 20.83 -0.71
CA ARG A 103 14.29 21.38 -1.99
C ARG A 103 15.14 20.38 -2.79
N GLN A 104 15.63 19.33 -2.14
CA GLN A 104 16.59 18.37 -2.70
C GLN A 104 16.04 16.95 -2.82
N THR A 105 14.80 16.70 -2.40
CA THR A 105 14.24 15.34 -2.42
C THR A 105 13.87 14.98 -3.86
N LYS A 106 14.74 14.18 -4.49
CA LYS A 106 14.46 13.54 -5.77
C LYS A 106 13.24 12.63 -5.60
N MET A 107 12.18 12.88 -6.37
CA MET A 107 11.02 11.99 -6.41
C MET A 107 11.46 10.64 -6.99
N PRO A 108 10.99 9.51 -6.43
CA PRO A 108 11.32 8.22 -6.96
C PRO A 108 10.60 8.02 -8.30
N THR A 109 11.18 7.20 -9.15
CA THR A 109 10.48 6.66 -10.32
C THR A 109 9.35 5.76 -9.84
N ASP A 110 8.39 5.49 -10.71
CA ASP A 110 7.46 4.38 -10.52
C ASP A 110 8.19 3.07 -10.18
N LYS A 111 7.64 2.23 -9.30
CA LYS A 111 8.31 1.00 -8.86
C LYS A 111 8.12 -0.13 -9.87
N THR A 112 6.93 -0.26 -10.45
CA THR A 112 6.55 -1.29 -11.41
C THR A 112 7.46 -1.27 -12.64
N TYR A 113 7.63 -0.09 -13.26
CA TYR A 113 8.47 0.05 -14.45
C TYR A 113 9.91 0.47 -14.16
N SER A 114 10.18 1.04 -12.97
CA SER A 114 11.47 1.65 -12.64
C SER A 114 11.97 2.64 -13.71
N ASN A 115 11.02 3.23 -14.45
CA ASN A 115 11.27 4.14 -15.57
C ASN A 115 11.06 5.59 -15.10
N PRO A 116 12.02 6.50 -15.35
CA PRO A 116 11.87 7.91 -14.95
C PRO A 116 10.79 8.69 -15.70
N THR A 117 10.17 8.14 -16.75
CA THR A 117 9.23 8.90 -17.60
C THR A 117 7.81 8.35 -17.65
N SER A 118 7.54 7.21 -17.04
CA SER A 118 6.24 6.54 -17.09
C SER A 118 5.95 5.82 -15.78
N GLY A 119 4.67 5.59 -15.53
CA GLY A 119 4.16 4.86 -14.38
C GLY A 119 3.39 5.74 -13.40
N HIS A 120 2.64 5.10 -12.52
CA HIS A 120 1.71 5.71 -11.59
C HIS A 120 1.81 5.09 -10.22
N TYR A 121 1.61 5.90 -9.20
CA TYR A 121 1.51 5.43 -7.82
C TYR A 121 0.43 6.20 -7.09
N LEU A 122 -0.04 5.63 -5.99
CA LEU A 122 -0.98 6.32 -5.12
C LEU A 122 -0.21 7.28 -4.21
N MET A 123 -0.43 8.58 -4.40
CA MET A 123 0.21 9.63 -3.64
C MET A 123 -0.72 10.20 -2.57
N PHE A 124 -0.22 10.22 -1.34
CA PHE A 124 -0.82 10.86 -0.18
C PHE A 124 0.04 12.08 0.18
N SER A 125 -0.50 13.29 0.08
CA SER A 125 0.30 14.51 0.24
C SER A 125 -0.46 15.56 1.03
N THR A 126 0.17 16.07 2.09
CA THR A 126 -0.32 17.26 2.80
C THR A 126 0.34 18.54 2.29
N PHE A 127 1.20 18.43 1.28
CA PHE A 127 1.86 19.55 0.64
C PHE A 127 0.89 20.32 -0.28
N GLY A 128 0.78 21.62 -0.06
CA GLY A 128 0.06 22.58 -0.88
C GLY A 128 0.21 23.97 -0.26
N ASP A 129 0.65 24.95 -1.05
CA ASP A 129 0.86 26.35 -0.62
C ASP A 129 -0.21 27.31 -1.19
N ASP A 130 -1.29 26.84 -1.84
CA ASP A 130 -2.35 27.72 -2.36
C ASP A 130 -3.73 27.22 -1.90
N TYR A 131 -4.59 28.17 -1.62
CA TYR A 131 -5.88 28.10 -0.93
C TYR A 131 -5.77 28.12 0.59
N SER A 132 -5.87 29.35 1.09
CA SER A 132 -6.41 29.69 2.40
C SER A 132 -7.33 28.57 2.87
N VAL A 133 -6.84 27.82 3.85
CA VAL A 133 -7.72 27.31 4.90
C VAL A 133 -8.58 28.53 5.25
N ASP A 134 -9.89 28.46 4.97
CA ASP A 134 -10.83 29.50 5.41
C ASP A 134 -10.41 29.87 6.82
N GLU A 135 -10.12 31.14 7.13
CA GLU A 135 -9.53 31.55 8.43
C GLU A 135 -10.33 30.98 9.63
N LYS A 136 -11.60 30.62 9.40
CA LYS A 136 -12.50 29.92 10.31
C LYS A 136 -12.10 28.48 10.70
N PHE A 137 -11.27 27.80 9.92
CA PHE A 137 -10.87 26.40 10.17
C PHE A 137 -9.57 26.30 10.99
N GLU A 138 -8.73 27.35 10.97
CA GLU A 138 -7.58 27.45 11.89
C GLU A 138 -8.05 27.60 13.35
N ASP A 139 -9.15 28.33 13.58
CA ASP A 139 -9.74 28.54 14.92
C ASP A 139 -10.37 27.28 15.54
N SER A 140 -10.58 26.20 14.77
CA SER A 140 -11.22 24.96 15.23
C SER A 140 -10.28 23.76 15.35
N GLY A 141 -8.96 23.97 15.20
CA GLY A 141 -7.95 22.89 15.32
C GLY A 141 -7.94 21.94 14.11
N GLY A 142 -8.30 22.45 12.92
CA GLY A 142 -8.60 21.76 11.67
C GLY A 142 -7.84 20.46 11.36
N LEU A 143 -8.46 19.33 11.68
CA LEU A 143 -8.04 18.01 11.22
C LEU A 143 -8.73 17.69 9.88
N GLN A 144 -7.94 17.51 8.81
CA GLN A 144 -8.45 17.00 7.54
C GLN A 144 -8.04 15.54 7.37
N TYR A 145 -9.00 14.65 7.13
CA TYR A 145 -8.75 13.22 6.97
C TYR A 145 -9.29 12.75 5.62
N SER A 146 -8.40 12.15 4.83
CA SER A 146 -8.73 11.49 3.57
C SER A 146 -8.28 10.03 3.65
N HIS A 147 -8.94 9.14 2.91
CA HIS A 147 -8.54 7.74 2.86
C HIS A 147 -8.84 7.07 1.52
N ALA A 148 -8.01 6.11 1.15
CA ALA A 148 -8.29 5.15 0.08
C ALA A 148 -8.74 3.82 0.69
N MET A 149 -9.60 3.09 -0.02
CA MET A 149 -10.14 1.80 0.40
C MET A 149 -9.88 0.74 -0.67
N THR A 150 -9.44 -0.44 -0.23
CA THR A 150 -9.52 -1.64 -1.06
C THR A 150 -10.99 -2.06 -1.22
N PRO A 151 -11.28 -2.92 -2.20
CA PRO A 151 -12.51 -3.69 -2.19
C PRO A 151 -12.66 -4.54 -0.92
N VAL A 152 -13.88 -5.03 -0.71
CA VAL A 152 -14.20 -5.95 0.38
C VAL A 152 -13.65 -7.33 0.07
N PHE A 153 -12.84 -7.86 0.98
CA PHE A 153 -12.28 -9.20 0.94
C PHE A 153 -13.12 -10.19 1.76
N PRO A 154 -13.17 -11.47 1.35
CA PRO A 154 -13.92 -12.50 2.05
C PRO A 154 -13.27 -12.86 3.38
N ARG A 155 -13.98 -13.63 4.22
CA ARG A 155 -13.39 -14.25 5.42
C ARG A 155 -12.21 -15.17 5.06
N MET A 156 -11.26 -15.31 5.98
CA MET A 156 -10.07 -16.17 5.81
C MET A 156 -10.34 -17.65 6.16
N ASP A 157 -9.44 -18.57 5.77
CA ASP A 157 -9.45 -19.96 6.24
C ASP A 157 -9.26 -20.02 7.77
N PRO A 158 -10.12 -20.72 8.54
CA PRO A 158 -9.92 -20.92 9.98
C PRO A 158 -8.55 -21.52 10.35
N LYS A 159 -7.89 -22.25 9.44
CA LYS A 159 -6.52 -22.77 9.64
C LYS A 159 -5.49 -21.69 9.89
N LEU A 160 -5.71 -20.45 9.41
CA LEU A 160 -4.84 -19.31 9.71
C LEU A 160 -4.86 -18.92 11.20
N LYS A 161 -5.92 -19.27 11.93
CA LYS A 161 -6.05 -19.00 13.37
C LYS A 161 -5.23 -19.94 14.24
N ASP A 162 -5.02 -21.18 13.78
CA ASP A 162 -4.36 -22.24 14.55
C ASP A 162 -2.84 -22.10 14.46
N SER A 163 -2.19 -21.78 15.58
CA SER A 163 -0.74 -21.57 15.66
C SER A 163 0.10 -22.80 15.36
N THR A 164 -0.49 -24.01 15.41
CA THR A 164 0.19 -25.26 15.04
C THR A 164 0.13 -25.54 13.54
N ASN A 165 -0.75 -24.84 12.82
CA ASN A 165 -0.92 -25.02 11.40
C ASN A 165 0.19 -24.33 10.62
N LYS A 166 0.70 -24.97 9.56
CA LYS A 166 1.68 -24.36 8.64
C LYS A 166 1.16 -23.08 7.99
N LEU A 167 -0.16 -22.90 7.90
CA LEU A 167 -0.80 -21.72 7.34
C LEU A 167 -0.84 -20.54 8.30
N HIS A 168 -0.56 -20.72 9.59
CA HIS A 168 -0.61 -19.65 10.58
C HIS A 168 0.29 -18.46 10.20
N GLY A 169 -0.29 -17.26 10.25
CA GLY A 169 0.41 -16.01 9.96
C GLY A 169 0.93 -15.88 8.52
N ARG A 170 0.38 -16.64 7.57
CA ARG A 170 0.79 -16.55 6.15
C ARG A 170 0.05 -15.50 5.33
N CYS A 171 -1.12 -15.05 5.79
CA CYS A 171 -1.80 -13.95 5.11
C CYS A 171 -0.99 -12.67 5.30
N MET A 172 -0.47 -12.13 4.20
CA MET A 172 0.36 -10.93 4.15
C MET A 172 -0.26 -9.87 3.24
N VAL A 173 -0.10 -8.61 3.66
CA VAL A 173 -0.30 -7.42 2.83
C VAL A 173 1.06 -6.82 2.53
N ARG A 174 1.33 -6.51 1.27
CA ARG A 174 2.62 -6.02 0.79
C ARG A 174 2.40 -4.82 -0.10
N PHE A 175 3.36 -3.92 -0.10
CA PHE A 175 3.41 -2.78 -1.00
C PHE A 175 4.80 -2.16 -0.90
N PHE A 176 5.18 -1.43 -1.94
CA PHE A 176 6.31 -0.52 -1.87
C PHE A 176 5.81 0.84 -1.41
N PHE A 177 6.59 1.49 -0.56
CA PHE A 177 6.29 2.84 -0.13
C PHE A 177 7.55 3.67 -0.09
N CYS A 178 7.35 4.97 -0.20
CA CYS A 178 8.34 5.93 0.21
C CYS A 178 7.62 7.07 0.94
N HIS A 179 8.22 7.63 1.98
CA HIS A 179 7.65 8.80 2.61
C HIS A 179 8.71 9.79 3.06
N VAL A 180 8.26 11.04 3.15
CA VAL A 180 9.11 12.16 3.52
C VAL A 180 8.32 13.05 4.46
N GLY A 181 8.96 13.48 5.54
CA GLY A 181 8.27 14.12 6.65
C GLY A 181 7.81 13.13 7.71
N SER A 182 7.52 13.65 8.91
CA SER A 182 6.63 12.95 9.85
C SER A 182 5.30 12.77 9.12
N THR A 183 4.71 11.59 9.07
CA THR A 183 3.44 11.35 8.37
C THR A 183 2.45 10.73 9.33
N ASN A 184 1.18 11.13 9.23
CA ASN A 184 0.07 10.52 9.96
C ASN A 184 -0.58 9.40 9.14
N PHE A 185 0.14 8.83 8.19
CA PHE A 185 -0.34 7.72 7.38
C PHE A 185 -0.57 6.49 8.23
N GLN A 186 -1.72 5.83 8.02
CA GLN A 186 -2.08 4.61 8.73
C GLN A 186 -2.79 3.65 7.79
N ILE A 187 -2.53 2.35 7.97
CA ILE A 187 -3.34 1.30 7.38
C ILE A 187 -4.25 0.73 8.47
N ILE A 188 -5.54 0.78 8.22
CA ILE A 188 -6.59 0.35 9.15
C ILE A 188 -7.33 -0.82 8.52
N LEU A 189 -7.36 -1.95 9.22
CA LEU A 189 -8.25 -3.06 8.89
C LEU A 189 -9.62 -2.78 9.51
N GLU A 190 -10.68 -2.87 8.71
CA GLU A 190 -12.05 -2.73 9.20
C GLU A 190 -12.91 -3.93 8.79
N ARG A 191 -13.65 -4.48 9.75
CA ARG A 191 -14.61 -5.58 9.53
C ARG A 191 -15.98 -5.03 9.18
N LEU A 192 -16.57 -5.54 8.10
CA LEU A 192 -17.80 -4.98 7.53
C LEU A 192 -19.00 -5.06 8.49
N LYS A 193 -19.19 -6.22 9.13
CA LYS A 193 -20.39 -6.48 9.97
C LYS A 193 -20.29 -5.90 11.38
N THR A 194 -19.10 -5.89 11.96
CA THR A 194 -18.91 -5.45 13.35
C THR A 194 -18.42 -4.01 13.44
N HIS A 195 -18.02 -3.41 12.31
CA HIS A 195 -17.33 -2.11 12.25
C HIS A 195 -16.10 -2.03 13.16
N GLN A 196 -15.52 -3.19 13.51
CA GLN A 196 -14.30 -3.24 14.30
C GLN A 196 -13.14 -2.73 13.45
N LYS A 197 -12.42 -1.75 13.98
CA LYS A 197 -11.26 -1.11 13.34
C LYS A 197 -9.99 -1.45 14.10
N LYS A 198 -8.91 -1.74 13.39
CA LYS A 198 -7.58 -1.97 13.96
C LYS A 198 -6.54 -1.31 13.05
N VAL A 199 -5.70 -0.43 13.62
CA VAL A 199 -4.49 0.02 12.93
C VAL A 199 -3.56 -1.18 12.83
N ILE A 200 -3.23 -1.59 11.59
CA ILE A 200 -2.37 -2.74 11.33
C ILE A 200 -0.95 -2.31 10.94
N TRP A 201 -0.76 -1.07 10.50
CA TRP A 201 0.55 -0.56 10.13
C TRP A 201 0.61 0.97 10.12
N THR A 202 1.79 1.48 10.47
CA THR A 202 2.20 2.89 10.32
C THR A 202 3.63 2.90 9.80
N PRO A 203 4.01 3.91 8.99
CA PRO A 203 5.36 3.98 8.46
C PRO A 203 6.40 4.13 9.56
N PRO A 204 7.63 3.63 9.32
CA PRO A 204 8.76 3.89 10.20
C PRO A 204 9.03 5.40 10.28
N ARG A 205 9.82 5.81 11.27
CA ARG A 205 10.24 7.22 11.35
C ARG A 205 11.27 7.48 10.24
N SER A 206 10.99 8.45 9.38
CA SER A 206 11.93 8.91 8.34
C SER A 206 12.55 10.25 8.75
N SER A 207 13.79 10.49 8.32
CA SER A 207 14.45 11.78 8.51
C SER A 207 13.90 12.82 7.50
N LEU A 208 13.93 14.10 7.87
CA LEU A 208 13.44 15.17 6.99
C LEU A 208 14.33 15.44 5.76
N VAL A 209 15.49 14.80 5.67
CA VAL A 209 16.58 15.17 4.75
C VAL A 209 16.93 14.06 3.75
N GLU A 210 16.42 12.85 3.96
CA GLU A 210 16.75 11.73 3.07
C GLU A 210 15.97 11.80 1.74
N PRO A 211 16.61 11.35 0.64
CA PRO A 211 15.90 11.16 -0.61
C PRO A 211 14.76 10.16 -0.43
N CYS A 212 13.69 10.34 -1.20
CA CYS A 212 12.58 9.41 -1.17
C CYS A 212 13.00 8.10 -1.86
N ILE A 213 13.30 7.07 -1.07
CA ILE A 213 13.74 5.74 -1.52
C ILE A 213 12.58 4.76 -1.30
N TRP A 214 12.31 3.91 -2.30
CA TRP A 214 11.34 2.84 -2.15
C TRP A 214 11.80 1.82 -1.11
N GLU A 215 10.95 1.63 -0.12
CA GLU A 215 11.04 0.59 0.88
C GLU A 215 9.89 -0.40 0.69
N LYS A 216 10.08 -1.64 1.12
CA LYS A 216 9.03 -2.67 1.06
C LYS A 216 8.38 -2.82 2.44
N ALA A 217 7.06 -2.75 2.49
CA ALA A 217 6.28 -3.15 3.64
C ALA A 217 5.75 -4.58 3.46
N ALA A 218 5.83 -5.39 4.50
CA ALA A 218 5.21 -6.72 4.57
C ALA A 218 4.52 -6.88 5.92
N ILE A 219 3.19 -6.92 5.92
CA ILE A 219 2.34 -6.94 7.12
C ILE A 219 1.63 -8.28 7.20
N THR A 220 1.92 -9.07 8.23
CA THR A 220 1.12 -10.25 8.53
C THR A 220 -0.24 -9.85 9.11
N LEU A 221 -1.32 -10.27 8.47
CA LEU A 221 -2.68 -10.06 8.99
C LEU A 221 -3.08 -11.19 9.92
N ASP A 222 -3.67 -10.80 11.05
CA ASP A 222 -4.38 -11.74 11.92
C ASP A 222 -5.60 -12.34 11.19
N TYR A 223 -6.01 -13.52 11.63
CA TYR A 223 -7.21 -14.19 11.12
C TYR A 223 -8.46 -13.30 11.15
N GLN A 224 -9.13 -13.17 10.00
CA GLN A 224 -10.39 -12.45 9.85
C GLN A 224 -11.56 -13.42 9.67
N PRO A 225 -12.47 -13.54 10.67
CA PRO A 225 -13.60 -14.48 10.64
C PRO A 225 -14.76 -14.04 9.73
N GLY A 226 -14.73 -12.81 9.24
CA GLY A 226 -15.75 -12.21 8.40
C GLY A 226 -15.14 -11.32 7.33
N GLU A 227 -16.00 -10.72 6.51
CA GLU A 227 -15.61 -9.78 5.46
C GLU A 227 -14.92 -8.55 6.04
N TYR A 228 -13.88 -8.09 5.36
CA TYR A 228 -13.04 -6.97 5.80
C TYR A 228 -12.50 -6.20 4.59
N PHE A 229 -12.02 -5.00 4.82
CA PHE A 229 -11.28 -4.21 3.84
C PHE A 229 -10.17 -3.43 4.54
N LEU A 230 -9.23 -2.89 3.75
CA LEU A 230 -8.15 -2.05 4.25
C LEU A 230 -8.43 -0.58 3.88
N LYS A 231 -8.21 0.30 4.85
CA LYS A 231 -8.27 1.75 4.74
C LYS A 231 -6.86 2.31 4.85
N PHE A 232 -6.43 3.04 3.83
CA PHE A 232 -5.16 3.76 3.79
C PHE A 232 -5.47 5.22 4.06
N GLY A 233 -5.27 5.66 5.30
CA GLY A 233 -5.68 6.98 5.77
C GLY A 233 -4.49 7.92 5.89
N ILE A 234 -4.70 9.20 5.54
CA ILE A 234 -3.78 10.28 5.86
C ILE A 234 -4.54 11.42 6.52
N ALA A 235 -3.92 12.01 7.54
CA ALA A 235 -4.44 13.18 8.23
C ALA A 235 -3.49 14.38 8.07
N LYS A 236 -4.03 15.51 7.64
CA LYS A 236 -3.37 16.81 7.69
C LYS A 236 -3.75 17.50 9.00
N MET A 237 -2.74 17.79 9.81
CA MET A 237 -2.81 18.65 10.98
C MET A 237 -2.16 20.01 10.64
N ASN A 238 -2.50 21.07 11.37
CA ASN A 238 -1.98 22.42 11.14
C ASN A 238 -0.45 22.43 10.94
N ASN A 239 0.02 23.13 9.89
CA ASN A 239 1.44 23.26 9.51
C ASN A 239 2.21 21.95 9.25
N HIS A 240 1.53 20.81 9.18
CA HIS A 240 2.17 19.52 8.94
C HIS A 240 2.30 19.22 7.44
N LYS A 241 3.56 19.19 6.97
CA LYS A 241 3.92 18.92 5.58
C LYS A 241 4.56 17.53 5.46
N SER A 242 3.91 16.63 4.73
CA SER A 242 4.30 15.24 4.61
C SER A 242 3.79 14.64 3.30
N MET A 243 4.52 13.65 2.80
CA MET A 243 4.17 12.91 1.60
C MET A 243 4.43 11.44 1.85
N PHE A 244 3.53 10.60 1.36
CA PHE A 244 3.63 9.16 1.38
C PHE A 244 3.22 8.67 -0.01
N LEU A 245 4.08 7.91 -0.66
CA LEU A 245 3.86 7.28 -1.95
C LEU A 245 3.69 5.79 -1.71
N MET A 246 2.76 5.16 -2.42
CA MET A 246 2.50 3.73 -2.36
C MET A 246 2.38 3.16 -3.75
N ASP A 247 3.00 2.01 -3.95
CA ASP A 247 3.02 1.31 -5.23
C ASP A 247 3.03 -0.22 -5.03
N ASP A 248 2.72 -0.97 -6.08
CA ASP A 248 2.74 -2.45 -6.14
C ASP A 248 2.09 -3.12 -4.91
N PHE A 249 0.85 -2.74 -4.62
CA PHE A 249 0.08 -3.35 -3.54
C PHE A 249 -0.27 -4.81 -3.90
N SER A 250 -0.02 -5.75 -3.00
CA SER A 250 -0.41 -7.13 -3.16
C SER A 250 -0.81 -7.80 -1.85
N MET A 251 -1.73 -8.76 -1.93
CA MET A 251 -2.04 -9.66 -0.82
C MET A 251 -1.68 -11.10 -1.18
N SER A 252 -1.10 -11.82 -0.23
CA SER A 252 -0.77 -13.23 -0.42
C SER A 252 -2.01 -14.08 -0.71
N PRO A 253 -1.91 -15.15 -1.52
CA PRO A 253 -3.03 -16.04 -1.81
C PRO A 253 -3.61 -16.71 -0.55
N ASP A 254 -2.78 -16.87 0.49
CA ASP A 254 -3.19 -17.42 1.78
C ASP A 254 -4.36 -16.64 2.42
N CYS A 255 -4.50 -15.34 2.12
CA CYS A 255 -5.62 -14.52 2.58
C CYS A 255 -6.99 -14.92 2.01
N PHE A 256 -6.99 -15.73 0.94
CA PHE A 256 -8.18 -16.07 0.14
C PHE A 256 -8.38 -17.58 -0.01
N LEU A 257 -7.64 -18.40 0.74
CA LEU A 257 -7.84 -19.84 0.81
C LEU A 257 -9.24 -20.13 1.38
N MET A 258 -10.24 -20.19 0.51
CA MET A 258 -11.56 -20.65 0.92
C MET A 258 -11.51 -22.18 1.00
N SER A 259 -11.86 -22.72 2.17
CA SER A 259 -12.06 -24.16 2.35
C SER A 259 -13.00 -24.67 1.25
N ASN A 260 -12.47 -25.45 0.30
CA ASN A 260 -13.17 -26.15 -0.79
C ASN A 260 -14.69 -25.94 -0.79
N ASN A 261 -15.16 -24.88 -1.46
CA ASN A 261 -16.47 -24.72 -2.11
C ASN A 261 -16.81 -23.23 -2.25
N PHE A 262 -17.29 -22.86 -3.44
CA PHE A 262 -17.81 -21.54 -3.85
C PHE A 262 -16.80 -20.50 -4.34
N PHE A 263 -16.28 -20.74 -5.55
CA PHE A 263 -16.21 -19.67 -6.56
C PHE A 263 -17.35 -19.88 -7.56
N ILE A 264 -18.53 -19.37 -7.22
CA ILE A 264 -19.47 -18.91 -8.24
C ILE A 264 -19.45 -17.40 -8.11
N PHE A 265 -18.69 -16.75 -8.98
CA PHE A 265 -18.87 -15.33 -9.25
C PHE A 265 -20.34 -15.17 -9.70
N LYS A 266 -21.18 -14.56 -8.87
CA LYS A 266 -22.41 -13.97 -9.39
C LYS A 266 -21.98 -12.80 -10.28
N LYS A 267 -22.14 -13.00 -11.59
CA LYS A 267 -22.25 -11.93 -12.58
C LYS A 267 -23.38 -10.98 -12.21
#